data_AF-A0A0K0E8K0-F1
#
_entry.id   AF-A0A0K0E8K0-F1
#
_cell.length_a   1.000
_cell.length_b   1.000
_cell.length_c   1.000
_cell.angle_alpha   90.00
_cell.angle_beta   90.00
_cell.angle_gamma   90.00
#
_symmetry.space_group_name_H-M   'P 1'
#
loop_
_entity.id
_entity.type
_entity.pdbx_description
1 polymer ?
#
loop_
_entity_poly.entity_id
_entity_poly.type
_entity_poly.pdbx_seq_one_letter_code
_entity_poly.pdbx_strand_id
1 'polypeptide(L)'
;MLQDSLGGSFFHAKTALGKNLEEIRRLDDEWCQLHKIYDEQFSEYTNVVLNGGSPNEEKVLFDKCLSLVEKIKFLSEEKRKLAREASDNINSHLETVNDICRVISDKIRETSAADTLLKRKGPSKKSDKRKEVEIKEELEVNEVLNNDTVVAMENEPIYCICREVAYGSMIQCDNDKCPIQWFHLECVKVTEIPKDDELWFCDKCSTKKNVKRKN
;
A
#
# COMPACT_ATOMS: atom_id res chain seq x y z
N MET A 1 -21.54 14.22 -25.49
CA MET A 1 -20.56 13.11 -25.50
C MET A 1 -19.68 13.23 -24.26
N LEU A 2 -20.23 12.94 -23.06
CA LEU A 2 -19.53 13.11 -21.77
C LEU A 2 -19.45 11.75 -21.05
N GLN A 3 -18.86 10.75 -21.72
CA GLN A 3 -18.54 9.47 -21.08
C GLN A 3 -17.12 9.45 -20.46
N ASP A 4 -16.31 10.48 -20.71
CA ASP A 4 -14.90 10.53 -20.31
C ASP A 4 -14.66 11.34 -19.02
N SER A 5 -15.59 11.29 -18.07
CA SER A 5 -15.33 11.88 -16.75
C SER A 5 -14.33 11.01 -15.99
N LEU A 6 -13.31 11.63 -15.37
CA LEU A 6 -12.35 10.96 -14.49
C LEU A 6 -13.05 10.08 -13.43
N GLY A 7 -14.20 10.54 -12.92
CA GLY A 7 -15.02 9.78 -11.98
C GLY A 7 -15.57 8.47 -12.57
N GLY A 8 -15.89 8.46 -13.87
CA GLY A 8 -16.28 7.24 -14.59
C GLY A 8 -15.10 6.27 -14.73
N SER A 9 -13.94 6.76 -15.18
CA SER A 9 -12.71 5.96 -15.28
C SER A 9 -12.32 5.32 -13.93
N PHE A 10 -12.33 6.11 -12.86
CA PHE A 10 -12.06 5.62 -11.50
C PHE A 10 -13.08 4.57 -11.05
N PHE A 11 -14.37 4.80 -11.28
CA PHE A 11 -15.42 3.84 -10.91
C PHE A 11 -15.26 2.50 -11.63
N HIS A 12 -14.94 2.54 -12.93
CA HIS A 12 -14.68 1.34 -13.72
C HIS A 12 -13.42 0.60 -13.23
N ALA A 13 -12.32 1.33 -12.96
CA ALA A 13 -11.09 0.76 -12.42
C ALA A 13 -11.33 0.09 -11.06
N LYS A 14 -12.01 0.77 -10.13
CA LYS A 14 -12.38 0.22 -8.81
C LYS A 14 -13.23 -1.04 -8.93
N THR A 15 -14.24 -1.02 -9.79
CA THR A 15 -15.14 -2.16 -10.00
C THR A 15 -14.41 -3.35 -10.62
N ALA A 16 -13.56 -3.11 -11.62
CA ALA A 16 -12.76 -4.15 -12.26
C ALA A 16 -11.75 -4.77 -11.28
N LEU A 17 -11.06 -3.93 -10.50
CA LEU A 17 -10.13 -4.38 -9.47
C LEU A 17 -10.83 -5.25 -8.42
N GLY A 18 -11.98 -4.82 -7.90
CA GLY A 18 -12.75 -5.58 -6.93
C GLY A 18 -13.14 -6.97 -7.43
N LYS A 19 -13.64 -7.05 -8.67
CA LYS A 19 -13.98 -8.33 -9.31
C LYS A 19 -12.77 -9.25 -9.48
N ASN A 20 -11.63 -8.69 -9.93
CA ASN A 20 -10.41 -9.48 -10.10
C ASN A 20 -9.90 -10.03 -8.78
N LEU A 21 -9.91 -9.22 -7.71
CA LEU A 21 -9.47 -9.65 -6.38
C LEU A 21 -10.40 -10.70 -5.76
N GLU A 22 -11.71 -10.57 -5.94
CA GLU A 22 -12.68 -11.57 -5.50
C GLU A 22 -12.48 -12.92 -6.21
N GLU A 23 -12.26 -12.89 -7.53
CA GLU A 23 -12.01 -14.10 -8.30
C GLU A 23 -10.64 -14.73 -7.96
N ILE A 24 -9.59 -13.93 -7.76
CA ILE A 24 -8.28 -14.42 -7.29
C ILE A 24 -8.46 -15.15 -5.96
N ARG A 25 -9.22 -14.58 -5.02
CA ARG A 25 -9.49 -15.21 -3.72
C ARG A 25 -10.24 -16.55 -3.88
N ARG A 26 -11.24 -16.62 -4.76
CA ARG A 26 -11.94 -17.87 -5.07
C ARG A 26 -10.99 -18.93 -5.62
N LEU A 27 -10.12 -18.55 -6.55
CA LEU A 27 -9.13 -19.43 -7.14
C LEU A 27 -8.04 -19.85 -6.13
N ASP A 28 -7.67 -18.99 -5.19
CA ASP A 28 -6.78 -19.30 -4.07
C ASP A 28 -7.35 -20.42 -3.19
N ASP A 29 -8.63 -20.31 -2.81
CA ASP A 29 -9.30 -21.33 -2.01
C ASP A 29 -9.37 -22.68 -2.75
N GLU A 30 -9.70 -22.66 -4.04
CA GLU A 30 -9.74 -23.86 -4.88
C GLU A 30 -8.33 -24.47 -5.05
N TRP A 31 -7.32 -23.64 -5.29
CA TRP A 31 -5.92 -24.05 -5.39
C TRP A 31 -5.43 -24.73 -4.10
N CYS A 32 -5.75 -24.14 -2.94
CA CYS A 32 -5.39 -24.71 -1.63
C CYS A 32 -6.07 -26.07 -1.39
N GLN A 33 -7.33 -26.22 -1.79
CA GLN A 33 -8.05 -27.49 -1.68
C GLN A 33 -7.43 -28.56 -2.59
N LEU A 34 -7.13 -28.23 -3.84
CA LEU A 34 -6.49 -29.16 -4.77
C LEU A 34 -5.09 -29.57 -4.31
N HIS A 35 -4.31 -28.64 -3.76
CA HIS A 35 -2.97 -28.95 -3.25
C HIS A 35 -3.03 -29.96 -2.09
N LYS A 36 -3.99 -29.80 -1.15
CA LYS A 36 -4.20 -30.78 -0.07
C LYS A 36 -4.53 -32.18 -0.61
N ILE A 37 -5.44 -32.25 -1.60
CA ILE A 37 -5.80 -33.53 -2.22
C ILE A 37 -4.59 -34.14 -2.94
N TYR A 38 -3.78 -33.32 -3.63
CA TYR A 38 -2.55 -33.76 -4.27
C TYR A 38 -1.57 -34.34 -3.25
N ASP A 39 -1.33 -33.66 -2.13
CA ASP A 39 -0.42 -34.14 -1.08
C ASP A 39 -0.87 -35.48 -0.49
N GLU A 40 -2.18 -35.66 -0.27
CA GLU A 40 -2.77 -36.94 0.16
C GLU A 40 -2.59 -38.05 -0.89
N GLN A 41 -2.93 -37.79 -2.16
CA GLN A 41 -2.80 -38.78 -3.24
C GLN A 41 -1.34 -39.14 -3.52
N PHE A 42 -0.42 -38.17 -3.43
CA PHE A 42 0.99 -38.38 -3.63
C PHE A 42 1.61 -39.19 -2.48
N SER A 43 1.14 -38.97 -1.25
CA SER A 43 1.52 -39.78 -0.09
C SER A 43 1.08 -41.25 -0.26
N GLU A 44 -0.15 -41.47 -0.74
CA GLU A 44 -0.66 -42.81 -1.05
C GLU A 44 0.13 -43.46 -2.18
N TYR A 45 0.40 -42.74 -3.28
CA TYR A 45 1.25 -43.20 -4.37
C TYR A 45 2.64 -43.65 -3.87
N THR A 46 3.28 -42.82 -3.05
CA THR A 46 4.59 -43.11 -2.47
C THR A 46 4.54 -44.36 -1.58
N ASN A 47 3.48 -44.53 -0.80
CA ASN A 47 3.29 -45.70 0.05
C ASN A 47 3.17 -46.99 -0.80
N VAL A 48 2.34 -46.98 -1.84
CA VAL A 48 2.14 -48.13 -2.75
C VAL A 48 3.46 -48.51 -3.43
N VAL A 49 4.23 -47.54 -3.94
CA VAL A 49 5.51 -47.80 -4.60
C VAL A 49 6.55 -48.38 -3.63
N LEU A 50 6.64 -47.85 -2.40
CA LEU A 50 7.61 -48.33 -1.40
C LEU A 50 7.27 -49.71 -0.85
N ASN A 51 5.99 -50.07 -0.76
CA ASN A 51 5.51 -51.34 -0.21
C ASN A 51 5.30 -52.43 -1.28
N GLY A 52 5.74 -52.21 -2.52
CA GLY A 52 5.65 -53.20 -3.60
C GLY A 52 4.21 -53.44 -4.07
N GLY A 53 3.43 -52.37 -4.19
CA GLY A 53 2.07 -52.40 -4.71
C GLY A 53 1.97 -52.91 -6.15
N SER A 54 0.74 -53.18 -6.61
CA SER A 54 0.57 -53.67 -7.97
C SER A 54 0.84 -52.56 -9.00
N PRO A 55 1.43 -52.87 -10.18
CA PRO A 55 1.63 -51.87 -11.23
C PRO A 55 0.35 -51.15 -11.69
N ASN A 56 -0.80 -51.79 -11.51
CA ASN A 56 -2.09 -51.19 -11.84
C ASN A 56 -2.53 -50.15 -10.80
N GLU A 57 -2.32 -50.41 -9.50
CA GLU A 57 -2.61 -49.46 -8.42
C GLU A 57 -1.69 -48.24 -8.51
N GLU A 58 -0.38 -48.46 -8.74
CA GLU A 58 0.59 -47.39 -8.96
C GLU A 58 0.18 -46.48 -10.13
N LYS A 59 -0.22 -47.07 -11.26
CA LYS A 59 -0.66 -46.33 -12.44
C LYS A 59 -1.89 -45.49 -12.16
N VAL A 60 -2.91 -46.04 -11.47
CA VAL A 60 -4.14 -45.31 -11.14
C VAL A 60 -3.83 -44.12 -10.23
N LEU A 61 -2.96 -44.28 -9.24
CA LEU A 61 -2.56 -43.18 -8.35
C LEU A 61 -1.72 -42.13 -9.06
N PHE A 62 -0.82 -42.56 -9.95
CA PHE A 62 -0.03 -41.66 -10.79
C PHE A 62 -0.92 -40.83 -11.71
N ASP A 63 -1.87 -41.45 -12.42
CA ASP A 63 -2.81 -40.75 -13.31
C ASP A 63 -3.66 -39.72 -12.53
N LYS A 64 -4.06 -40.05 -11.29
CA LYS A 64 -4.74 -39.10 -10.39
C LYS A 64 -3.84 -37.92 -10.02
N CYS A 65 -2.60 -38.18 -9.59
CA CYS A 65 -1.64 -37.13 -9.25
C CYS A 65 -1.39 -36.20 -10.44
N LEU A 66 -1.20 -36.76 -11.64
CA LEU A 66 -1.01 -36.00 -12.86
C LEU A 66 -2.21 -35.09 -13.15
N SER A 67 -3.44 -35.61 -13.03
CA SER A 67 -4.66 -34.83 -13.24
C SER A 67 -4.82 -33.69 -12.23
N LEU A 68 -4.34 -33.86 -11.00
CA LEU A 68 -4.37 -32.82 -9.96
C LEU A 68 -3.33 -31.73 -10.26
N VAL A 69 -2.12 -32.10 -10.67
CA VAL A 69 -1.06 -31.15 -11.06
C VAL A 69 -1.51 -30.28 -12.24
N GLU A 70 -2.16 -30.87 -13.24
CA GLU A 70 -2.70 -30.12 -14.38
C GLU A 70 -3.73 -29.07 -13.94
N LYS A 71 -4.63 -29.42 -13.01
CA LYS A 71 -5.61 -28.49 -12.45
C LYS A 71 -4.96 -27.39 -11.61
N ILE A 72 -4.02 -27.75 -10.73
CA ILE A 72 -3.26 -26.78 -9.90
C ILE A 72 -2.54 -25.77 -10.79
N LYS A 73 -1.90 -26.25 -11.87
CA LYS A 73 -1.25 -25.39 -12.87
C LYS A 73 -2.24 -24.47 -13.55
N PHE A 74 -3.38 -24.98 -14.00
CA PHE A 74 -4.44 -24.18 -14.62
C PHE A 74 -4.93 -23.05 -13.70
N LEU A 75 -5.26 -23.35 -12.43
CA LEU A 75 -5.67 -22.33 -11.47
C LEU A 75 -4.58 -21.27 -11.21
N SER A 76 -3.31 -21.72 -11.16
CA SER A 76 -2.17 -20.81 -10.99
C SER A 76 -2.03 -19.84 -12.16
N GLU A 77 -2.28 -20.32 -13.40
CA GLU A 77 -2.25 -19.50 -14.61
C GLU A 77 -3.39 -18.49 -14.65
N GLU A 78 -4.61 -18.88 -14.26
CA GLU A 78 -5.78 -18.00 -14.18
C GLU A 78 -5.60 -16.90 -13.13
N LYS A 79 -5.11 -17.23 -11.93
CA LYS A 79 -4.78 -16.23 -10.89
C LYS A 79 -3.77 -15.21 -11.40
N ARG A 80 -2.72 -15.69 -12.06
CA ARG A 80 -1.66 -14.86 -12.63
C ARG A 80 -2.21 -13.96 -13.75
N LYS A 81 -3.22 -14.39 -14.49
CA LYS A 81 -3.91 -13.58 -15.51
C LYS A 81 -4.72 -12.46 -14.87
N LEU A 82 -5.55 -12.77 -13.88
CA LEU A 82 -6.35 -11.78 -13.15
C LEU A 82 -5.48 -10.73 -12.44
N ALA A 83 -4.35 -11.15 -11.87
CA ALA A 83 -3.40 -10.24 -11.22
C ALA A 83 -2.75 -9.26 -12.22
N ARG A 84 -2.43 -9.73 -13.43
CA ARG A 84 -1.97 -8.85 -14.52
C ARG A 84 -3.05 -7.88 -14.94
N GLU A 85 -4.26 -8.36 -15.21
CA GLU A 85 -5.40 -7.51 -15.60
C GLU A 85 -5.69 -6.44 -14.54
N ALA A 86 -5.61 -6.80 -13.25
CA ALA A 86 -5.75 -5.85 -12.15
C ALA A 86 -4.66 -4.77 -12.17
N SER A 87 -3.41 -5.16 -12.38
CA SER A 87 -2.27 -4.24 -12.46
C SER A 87 -2.38 -3.31 -13.68
N ASP A 88 -2.71 -3.86 -14.84
CA ASP A 88 -2.88 -3.11 -16.09
C ASP A 88 -4.01 -2.08 -15.97
N ASN A 89 -5.13 -2.46 -15.34
CA ASN A 89 -6.24 -1.54 -15.07
C ASN A 89 -5.84 -0.38 -14.16
N ILE A 90 -5.08 -0.65 -13.09
CA ILE A 90 -4.58 0.40 -12.18
C ILE A 90 -3.59 1.31 -12.91
N ASN A 91 -2.66 0.74 -13.67
CA ASN A 91 -1.65 1.49 -14.42
C ASN A 91 -2.29 2.40 -15.47
N SER A 92 -3.28 1.91 -16.21
CA SER A 92 -4.04 2.71 -17.18
C SER A 92 -4.79 3.88 -16.51
N HIS A 93 -5.35 3.64 -15.32
CA HIS A 93 -5.99 4.71 -14.55
C HIS A 93 -4.97 5.74 -14.05
N LEU A 94 -3.81 5.29 -13.57
CA LEU A 94 -2.72 6.16 -13.13
C LEU A 94 -2.18 7.04 -14.27
N GLU A 95 -2.01 6.47 -15.48
CA GLU A 95 -1.65 7.23 -16.68
C GLU A 95 -2.68 8.32 -16.99
N THR A 96 -3.98 7.99 -16.90
CA THR A 96 -5.06 8.96 -17.10
C THR A 96 -5.00 10.09 -16.07
N VAL A 97 -4.76 9.76 -14.79
CA VAL A 97 -4.61 10.76 -13.72
C VAL A 97 -3.41 11.65 -13.98
N ASN A 98 -2.26 11.09 -14.33
CA ASN A 98 -1.04 11.84 -14.65
C ASN A 98 -1.23 12.78 -15.85
N ASP A 99 -1.94 12.33 -16.89
CA ASP A 99 -2.29 13.18 -18.04
C ASP A 99 -3.18 14.36 -17.63
N ILE A 100 -4.15 14.14 -16.75
CA ILE A 100 -5.01 15.21 -16.21
C ILE A 100 -4.19 16.19 -15.37
N CYS A 101 -3.32 15.69 -14.48
CA CYS A 101 -2.42 16.53 -13.69
C CYS A 101 -1.52 17.40 -14.58
N ARG A 102 -1.00 16.85 -15.69
CA ARG A 102 -0.23 17.61 -16.69
C ARG A 102 -1.05 18.73 -17.30
N VAL A 103 -2.27 18.43 -17.78
CA VAL A 103 -3.17 19.42 -18.39
C VAL A 103 -3.53 20.55 -17.40
N ILE A 104 -3.81 20.21 -16.14
CA ILE A 104 -4.10 21.20 -15.10
C ILE A 104 -2.87 22.09 -14.85
N SER A 105 -1.68 21.49 -14.75
CA SER A 105 -0.42 22.22 -14.53
C SER A 105 -0.13 23.19 -15.68
N ASP A 106 -0.30 22.77 -16.92
CA ASP A 106 -0.14 23.62 -18.10
C ASP A 106 -1.14 24.78 -18.09
N LYS A 107 -2.39 24.53 -17.69
CA LYS A 107 -3.42 25.57 -17.62
C LYS A 107 -3.12 26.62 -16.53
N ILE A 108 -2.61 26.20 -15.38
CA ILE A 108 -2.17 27.10 -14.31
C ILE A 108 -1.02 27.99 -14.81
N ARG A 109 -0.05 27.43 -15.52
CA ARG A 109 1.08 28.17 -16.12
C ARG A 109 0.59 29.20 -17.15
N GLU A 110 -0.35 28.83 -18.02
CA GLU A 110 -0.95 29.74 -18.99
C GLU A 110 -1.70 30.91 -18.34
N THR A 111 -2.51 30.65 -17.30
CA THR A 111 -3.23 31.69 -16.55
C THR A 111 -2.25 32.63 -15.83
N SER A 112 -1.21 32.08 -15.22
CA SER A 112 -0.16 32.88 -14.56
C SER A 112 0.61 33.76 -15.55
N ALA A 113 0.92 33.23 -16.74
CA ALA A 113 1.55 34.00 -17.80
C ALA A 113 0.64 35.14 -18.29
N ALA A 114 -0.66 34.89 -18.48
CA ALA A 114 -1.63 35.92 -18.88
C ALA A 114 -1.71 37.08 -17.86
N ASP A 115 -1.69 36.77 -16.56
CA ASP A 115 -1.70 37.77 -15.48
C ASP A 115 -0.43 38.66 -15.48
N THR A 116 0.73 38.09 -15.81
CA THR A 116 1.98 38.89 -15.91
C THR A 116 1.97 39.86 -17.08
N LEU A 117 1.27 39.55 -18.19
CA LEU A 117 1.11 40.51 -19.30
C LEU A 117 0.22 41.69 -18.93
N LEU A 118 -0.82 41.48 -18.11
CA LEU A 118 -1.71 42.55 -17.66
C LEU A 118 -1.01 43.53 -16.71
N LYS A 119 -0.08 43.07 -15.87
CA LYS A 119 0.65 43.91 -14.90
C LYS A 119 1.77 44.78 -15.51
N ARG A 120 2.12 44.62 -16.80
CA ARG A 120 3.21 45.37 -17.46
C ARG A 120 2.88 46.83 -17.85
N LYS A 121 1.71 47.37 -17.48
CA LYS A 121 1.33 48.78 -17.76
C LYS A 121 1.59 49.79 -16.61
N GLY A 122 2.40 49.45 -15.61
CA GLY A 122 2.81 50.38 -14.53
C GLY A 122 4.27 50.88 -14.68
N PRO A 123 4.59 52.14 -14.32
CA PRO A 123 5.91 52.72 -14.56
C PRO A 123 6.99 52.18 -13.61
N SER A 124 8.13 51.81 -14.19
CA SER A 124 9.31 51.21 -13.58
C SER A 124 9.91 52.00 -12.40
N LYS A 125 10.14 51.32 -11.26
CA LYS A 125 11.27 51.60 -10.35
C LYS A 125 11.88 50.30 -9.81
N LYS A 126 13.16 50.11 -10.18
CA LYS A 126 14.22 49.22 -9.67
C LYS A 126 13.96 48.53 -8.32
N SER A 127 14.12 47.20 -8.24
CA SER A 127 15.29 46.55 -7.61
C SER A 127 15.09 45.04 -7.40
N ASP A 128 16.21 44.35 -7.59
CA ASP A 128 16.58 42.93 -7.44
C ASP A 128 15.85 42.06 -6.40
N LYS A 129 15.20 40.97 -6.88
CA LYS A 129 15.25 39.60 -6.29
C LYS A 129 14.41 38.63 -7.13
N ARG A 130 15.03 38.00 -8.14
CA ARG A 130 14.34 37.22 -9.19
C ARG A 130 14.67 35.71 -9.20
N LYS A 131 15.05 35.11 -8.06
CA LYS A 131 15.48 33.68 -8.06
C LYS A 131 14.96 32.83 -6.89
N GLU A 132 14.13 33.36 -6.00
CA GLU A 132 13.70 32.67 -4.78
C GLU A 132 12.23 32.19 -4.83
N VAL A 133 11.48 32.59 -5.85
CA VAL A 133 10.03 32.31 -5.96
C VAL A 133 9.75 30.99 -6.70
N GLU A 134 10.58 30.62 -7.67
CA GLU A 134 10.36 29.44 -8.53
C GLU A 134 10.58 28.11 -7.79
N ILE A 135 11.52 28.07 -6.83
CA ILE A 135 11.76 26.91 -5.96
C ILE A 135 10.60 26.75 -4.96
N LYS A 136 9.94 27.85 -4.58
CA LYS A 136 8.86 27.84 -3.58
C LYS A 136 7.55 27.27 -4.14
N GLU A 137 7.25 27.52 -5.41
CA GLU A 137 6.08 26.95 -6.09
C GLU A 137 6.26 25.44 -6.37
N GLU A 138 7.46 24.97 -6.74
CA GLU A 138 7.71 23.52 -6.89
C GLU A 138 7.64 22.77 -5.54
N LEU A 139 8.01 23.43 -4.43
CA LEU A 139 7.87 22.87 -3.08
C LEU A 139 6.40 22.87 -2.62
N GLU A 140 5.62 23.93 -2.89
CA GLU A 140 4.20 24.00 -2.54
C GLU A 140 3.34 23.01 -3.34
N VAL A 141 3.63 22.77 -4.63
CA VAL A 141 2.91 21.77 -5.44
C VAL A 141 3.22 20.34 -4.95
N ASN A 142 4.47 20.06 -4.56
CA ASN A 142 4.83 18.77 -3.96
C ASN A 142 4.22 18.57 -2.57
N GLU A 143 4.03 19.64 -1.77
CA GLU A 143 3.33 19.55 -0.49
C GLU A 143 1.83 19.28 -0.64
N VAL A 144 1.18 19.76 -1.72
CA VAL A 144 -0.23 19.47 -2.00
C VAL A 144 -0.43 18.06 -2.58
N LEU A 145 0.51 17.55 -3.38
CA LEU A 145 0.47 16.18 -3.93
C LEU A 145 0.92 15.11 -2.92
N ASN A 146 1.83 15.42 -1.99
CA ASN A 146 2.26 14.49 -0.93
C ASN A 146 1.40 14.55 0.33
N ASN A 147 0.36 15.39 0.35
CA ASN A 147 -0.69 15.34 1.36
C ASN A 147 -1.71 14.24 1.08
N ASP A 148 -1.29 13.19 0.35
CA ASP A 148 -1.94 11.89 0.31
C ASP A 148 -2.14 11.44 1.75
N THR A 149 -3.33 11.81 2.24
CA THR A 149 -4.02 11.13 3.30
C THR A 149 -4.04 9.70 2.80
N VAL A 150 -3.07 8.89 3.26
CA VAL A 150 -3.17 7.43 3.20
C VAL A 150 -4.56 7.20 3.75
N VAL A 151 -5.50 6.87 2.86
CA VAL A 151 -6.87 6.57 3.23
C VAL A 151 -6.70 5.33 4.07
N ALA A 152 -6.59 5.55 5.38
CA ALA A 152 -6.42 4.52 6.38
C ALA A 152 -7.47 3.49 6.04
N MET A 153 -7.02 2.30 5.64
CA MET A 153 -7.94 1.19 5.47
C MET A 153 -8.75 1.14 6.77
N GLU A 154 -10.06 1.01 6.69
CA GLU A 154 -11.00 1.27 7.81
C GLU A 154 -10.73 0.44 9.09
N ASN A 155 -9.75 -0.47 9.05
CA ASN A 155 -9.28 -1.31 10.15
C ASN A 155 -7.81 -1.11 10.57
N GLU A 156 -7.09 -0.08 10.09
CA GLU A 156 -5.71 0.14 10.52
C GLU A 156 -5.66 0.75 11.94
N PRO A 157 -4.92 0.12 12.87
CA PRO A 157 -4.80 0.64 14.22
C PRO A 157 -4.05 1.98 14.23
N ILE A 158 -4.64 2.93 14.94
CA ILE A 158 -4.09 4.27 15.12
C ILE A 158 -3.13 4.29 16.31
N TYR A 159 -1.93 4.81 16.09
CA TYR A 159 -0.87 4.89 17.09
C TYR A 159 -0.42 6.33 17.31
N CYS A 160 0.53 6.49 18.24
CA CYS A 160 1.20 7.74 18.54
C CYS A 160 0.30 8.86 19.08
N ILE A 161 0.92 9.98 19.45
CA ILE A 161 0.23 11.22 19.81
C ILE A 161 -0.37 11.95 18.60
N CYS A 162 0.16 11.72 17.39
CA CYS A 162 -0.36 12.30 16.14
C CYS A 162 -1.66 11.63 15.68
N ARG A 163 -2.01 10.45 16.22
CA ARG A 163 -3.16 9.65 15.83
C ARG A 163 -3.14 9.23 14.35
N GLU A 164 -1.97 8.80 13.90
CA GLU A 164 -1.77 8.26 12.56
C GLU A 164 -1.46 6.76 12.62
N VAL A 165 -1.53 6.11 11.47
CA VAL A 165 -1.19 4.69 11.32
C VAL A 165 0.31 4.47 11.56
N ALA A 166 0.71 3.20 11.67
CA ALA A 166 2.13 2.87 11.79
C ALA A 166 2.87 3.25 10.51
N TYR A 167 3.93 4.06 10.63
CA TYR A 167 4.85 4.37 9.54
C TYR A 167 6.25 4.61 10.08
N GLY A 168 7.26 4.45 9.24
CA GLY A 168 8.66 4.65 9.63
C GLY A 168 9.07 3.78 10.83
N SER A 169 9.96 4.31 11.66
CA SER A 169 10.42 3.65 12.89
C SER A 169 9.60 4.11 14.09
N MET A 170 9.21 3.16 14.94
CA MET A 170 8.37 3.38 16.11
C MET A 170 9.01 2.85 17.39
N ILE A 171 8.69 3.47 18.52
CA ILE A 171 9.15 3.10 19.86
C ILE A 171 7.95 2.78 20.76
N GLN A 172 8.08 1.74 21.57
CA GLN A 172 7.06 1.31 22.53
C GLN A 172 7.34 1.89 23.92
N CYS A 173 6.31 2.40 24.59
CA CYS A 173 6.38 2.88 25.97
C CYS A 173 6.34 1.70 26.95
N ASP A 174 7.35 1.56 27.80
CA ASP A 174 7.51 0.49 28.79
C ASP A 174 6.56 0.58 30.00
N ASN A 175 5.61 1.50 29.97
CA ASN A 175 4.55 1.50 30.96
C ASN A 175 3.38 0.65 30.44
N ASP A 176 3.16 -0.52 31.01
CA ASP A 176 2.04 -1.42 30.69
C ASP A 176 0.67 -0.73 30.71
N LYS A 177 0.55 0.33 31.52
CA LYS A 177 -0.68 1.14 31.64
C LYS A 177 -0.74 2.32 30.65
N CYS A 178 0.13 2.36 29.65
CA CYS A 178 0.12 3.39 28.60
C CYS A 178 -1.03 3.12 27.61
N PRO A 179 -1.93 4.08 27.36
CA PRO A 179 -3.06 3.86 26.47
C PRO A 179 -2.69 3.83 24.98
N ILE A 180 -1.55 4.42 24.58
CA ILE A 180 -1.13 4.52 23.18
C ILE A 180 -0.11 3.43 22.83
N GLN A 181 0.76 3.10 23.78
CA GLN A 181 1.88 2.14 23.67
C GLN A 181 2.93 2.48 22.60
N TRP A 182 2.55 2.76 21.36
CA TRP A 182 3.47 2.95 20.24
C TRP A 182 3.53 4.40 19.74
N PHE A 183 4.72 4.89 19.45
CA PHE A 183 4.96 6.27 19.03
C PHE A 183 5.96 6.33 17.88
N HIS A 184 5.75 7.21 16.90
CA HIS A 184 6.75 7.50 15.88
C HIS A 184 7.94 8.21 16.52
N LEU A 185 9.16 7.77 16.17
CA LEU A 185 10.41 8.36 16.66
C LEU A 185 10.42 9.90 16.51
N GLU A 186 9.96 10.39 15.35
CA GLU A 186 9.88 11.82 15.03
C GLU A 186 8.88 12.58 15.91
N CYS A 187 7.72 11.98 16.18
CA CYS A 187 6.67 12.59 17.02
C CYS A 187 7.13 12.77 18.47
N VAL A 188 7.94 11.84 18.99
CA VAL A 188 8.48 11.90 20.36
C VAL A 188 9.91 12.44 20.43
N LYS A 189 10.45 12.91 19.31
CA LYS A 189 11.81 13.46 19.18
C LYS A 189 12.90 12.50 19.69
N VAL A 190 12.68 11.20 19.50
CA VAL A 190 13.67 10.16 19.77
C VAL A 190 14.41 9.91 18.46
N THR A 191 15.71 10.14 18.43
CA THR A 191 16.52 9.99 17.22
C THR A 191 16.96 8.55 16.97
N GLU A 192 17.15 7.78 18.03
CA GLU A 192 17.59 6.39 17.98
C GLU A 192 16.79 5.57 18.98
N ILE A 193 16.43 4.36 18.57
CA ILE A 193 15.77 3.41 19.47
C ILE A 193 16.77 3.08 20.59
N PRO A 194 16.42 3.27 21.87
CA PRO A 194 17.27 2.88 22.99
C PRO A 194 17.68 1.41 22.88
N LYS A 195 18.85 1.07 23.42
CA LYS A 195 19.28 -0.33 23.48
C LYS A 195 18.29 -1.12 24.33
N ASP A 196 18.23 -2.44 24.11
CA ASP A 196 17.30 -3.34 24.83
C ASP A 196 17.37 -3.23 26.38
N ASP A 197 18.47 -2.69 26.93
CA ASP A 197 18.67 -2.46 28.38
C ASP A 197 18.09 -1.13 28.90
N GLU A 198 17.63 -0.23 28.03
CA GLU A 198 17.18 1.12 28.38
C GLU A 198 15.65 1.24 28.23
N LEU A 199 14.97 1.50 29.36
CA LEU A 199 13.53 1.70 29.36
C LEU A 199 13.14 3.09 28.87
N TRP A 200 12.22 3.16 27.91
CA TRP A 200 11.65 4.39 27.38
C TRP A 200 10.20 4.60 27.81
N PHE A 201 9.91 5.81 28.28
CA PHE A 201 8.58 6.22 28.70
C PHE A 201 8.17 7.47 27.93
N CYS A 202 6.98 7.44 27.31
CA CYS A 202 6.41 8.64 26.67
C CYS A 202 6.15 9.75 27.71
N ASP A 203 6.03 11.01 27.27
CA ASP A 203 5.84 12.18 28.13
C ASP A 203 4.72 12.02 29.19
N LYS A 204 3.62 11.37 28.80
CA LYS A 204 2.48 11.08 29.69
C LYS A 204 2.82 10.08 30.80
N CYS A 205 3.74 9.16 30.54
CA CYS A 205 4.16 8.14 31.50
C CYS A 205 5.39 8.57 32.30
N SER A 206 6.30 9.33 31.69
CA SER A 206 7.47 9.92 32.35
C SER A 206 7.07 10.86 33.49
N THR A 207 6.05 11.71 33.26
CA THR A 207 5.53 12.65 34.27
C THR A 207 4.96 11.94 35.52
N LYS A 208 4.43 10.71 35.37
CA LYS A 208 3.82 9.97 36.49
C LYS A 208 4.85 9.37 37.47
N LYS A 209 6.11 9.22 37.07
CA LYS A 209 7.15 8.68 37.97
C LYS A 209 7.73 9.73 38.94
N ASN A 210 7.50 11.02 38.71
CA ASN A 210 8.09 12.10 39.52
C ASN A 210 7.27 12.59 40.73
N VAL A 211 6.16 11.92 41.11
CA VAL A 211 5.25 12.43 42.16
C VAL A 211 5.34 11.70 43.53
N LYS A 212 6.15 10.64 43.71
CA LYS A 212 6.32 10.03 45.05
C LYS A 212 7.75 9.59 45.35
N ARG A 213 8.66 10.56 45.36
CA ARG A 213 9.90 10.54 46.18
C ARG A 213 10.17 11.95 46.71
N LYS A 214 9.46 12.33 47.77
CA LYS A 214 9.81 13.44 48.65
C LYS A 214 9.41 13.01 50.07
N ASN A 215 10.46 12.70 50.85
CA ASN A 215 10.51 12.31 52.26
C ASN A 215 9.60 11.18 52.75
#